data_AF-A0A7Y1UST1-F1
#
_entry.id   AF-A0A7Y1UST1-F1
#
_cell.length_a   1.000
_cell.length_b   1.000
_cell.length_c   1.000
_cell.angle_alpha   90.00
_cell.angle_beta   90.00
_cell.angle_gamma   90.00
#
_symmetry.space_group_name_H-M   'P 1'
#
loop_
_entity.id
_entity.type
_entity.pdbx_description
1 polymer ?
#
loop_
_entity_poly.entity_id
_entity_poly.type
_entity_poly.pdbx_seq_one_letter_code
_entity_poly.pdbx_strand_id
1 'polypeptide(L)'
;MPDSTAPQAPPAPARPKRRHDLDALRGFAMLLGIGLHTALAFFPTFWPVQDATSSSDGPYDEFLLAVHGFRMPLFFLLSGFFTAMLWRRRGLPALLKHRRQRVALPLAIGFVTIVPLMNWVSERASADQFDNLSAAVFFQNPTAVENLLDDGVDPDEVRGEEGETPLHLAALVDNAGLAELLLDAGANPFAVDDDGDAPFGYAYFAGSEDVADVLVDYGFPDVRAAGTDWEDLEGWGFGEPDLEEDLGLDSWITSFHHLWFLWFLLWLVAGFAVVAVLVEWRKGQNTASLPGGAQWPRRLMWSLLPLTILPQLAMGEGGVFPVFGPDTSTGLIPLPHVLLYYALFFAFGALMYGRRGRDGELIVETIGRYWWAILSLTVVIVFPIALVLTFPPGDAWLLASVGQVVYAWAMCIGLIGLFRQFLSKKRPRIRYLSDSSYWLYLAHLPLIIVVQSWIREWDLPSGVKFLGVTAGVTVVLLISYQLFIRYTPIGTMLNGKRTRPRGSTTVTAGPQGR
;
A
#
# COMPACT_ATOMS: atom_id res chain seq x y z
N MET A 1 -21.79 -51.71 -47.56
CA MET A 1 -20.84 -50.93 -46.74
C MET A 1 -21.06 -49.46 -47.08
N PRO A 2 -21.59 -48.64 -46.17
CA PRO A 2 -21.65 -47.20 -46.40
C PRO A 2 -20.35 -46.54 -45.96
N ASP A 3 -19.87 -45.70 -46.85
CA ASP A 3 -18.65 -44.91 -46.82
C ASP A 3 -18.66 -43.92 -45.63
N SER A 4 -17.73 -44.09 -44.68
CA SER A 4 -17.59 -43.20 -43.51
C SER A 4 -16.31 -42.38 -43.60
N THR A 5 -16.27 -41.44 -44.55
CA THR A 5 -15.18 -40.46 -44.68
C THR A 5 -15.71 -39.03 -44.54
N ALA A 6 -16.48 -38.79 -43.46
CA ALA A 6 -16.69 -37.42 -43.00
C ALA A 6 -15.47 -36.99 -42.16
N PRO A 7 -14.76 -35.91 -42.50
CA PRO A 7 -13.65 -35.40 -41.70
C PRO A 7 -14.17 -35.04 -40.30
N GLN A 8 -13.65 -35.72 -39.27
CA GLN A 8 -13.95 -35.39 -37.88
C GLN A 8 -13.58 -33.93 -37.64
N ALA A 9 -14.55 -33.13 -37.21
CA ALA A 9 -14.30 -31.76 -36.79
C ALA A 9 -13.18 -31.76 -35.73
N PRO A 10 -12.20 -30.84 -35.83
CA PRO A 10 -11.10 -30.79 -34.88
C PRO A 10 -11.66 -30.68 -33.46
N PRO A 11 -11.14 -31.47 -32.49
CA PRO A 11 -11.65 -31.46 -31.14
C PRO A 11 -11.66 -30.03 -30.60
N ALA A 12 -12.81 -29.60 -30.08
CA ALA A 12 -12.95 -28.27 -29.50
C ALA A 12 -11.81 -28.04 -28.50
N PRO A 13 -11.12 -26.88 -28.54
CA PRO A 13 -9.95 -26.65 -27.71
C PRO A 13 -10.30 -26.86 -26.24
N ALA A 14 -9.59 -27.79 -25.59
CA ALA A 14 -9.82 -28.14 -24.21
C ALA A 14 -9.88 -26.88 -23.33
N ARG A 15 -10.95 -26.74 -22.53
CA ARG A 15 -11.10 -25.59 -21.63
C ARG A 15 -9.85 -25.49 -20.75
N PRO A 16 -9.14 -24.35 -20.76
CA PRO A 16 -7.86 -24.23 -20.08
C PRO A 16 -8.03 -24.45 -18.57
N LYS A 17 -7.17 -25.31 -18.00
CA LYS A 17 -7.15 -25.64 -16.57
C LYS A 17 -6.85 -24.37 -15.75
N ARG A 18 -7.75 -24.01 -14.83
CA ARG A 18 -7.58 -22.87 -13.91
C ARG A 18 -6.42 -23.16 -12.94
N ARG A 19 -5.60 -22.15 -12.67
CA ARG A 19 -4.44 -22.24 -11.76
C ARG A 19 -4.85 -21.91 -10.33
N HIS A 20 -5.36 -22.93 -9.62
CA HIS A 20 -5.80 -22.81 -8.22
C HIS A 20 -4.66 -22.46 -7.26
N ASP A 21 -3.45 -22.89 -7.58
CA ASP A 21 -2.22 -22.63 -6.86
C ASP A 21 -1.88 -21.13 -6.83
N LEU A 22 -1.82 -20.49 -8.01
CA LEU A 22 -1.51 -19.06 -8.11
C LEU A 22 -2.62 -18.17 -7.55
N ASP A 23 -3.88 -18.59 -7.71
CA ASP A 23 -5.04 -17.94 -7.08
C ASP A 23 -4.90 -17.97 -5.54
N ALA A 24 -4.55 -19.12 -4.98
CA ALA A 24 -4.35 -19.29 -3.55
C ALA A 24 -3.17 -18.47 -3.03
N LEU A 25 -2.06 -18.44 -3.78
CA LEU A 25 -0.87 -17.67 -3.43
C LEU A 25 -1.15 -16.18 -3.32
N ARG A 26 -1.92 -15.64 -4.27
CA ARG A 26 -2.40 -14.25 -4.20
C ARG A 26 -3.26 -13.99 -2.97
N GLY A 27 -4.15 -14.92 -2.62
CA GLY A 27 -4.98 -14.81 -1.42
C GLY A 27 -4.17 -14.85 -0.13
N PHE A 28 -3.16 -15.72 -0.06
CA PHE A 28 -2.21 -15.78 1.06
C PHE A 28 -1.39 -14.51 1.19
N ALA A 29 -0.81 -14.02 0.09
CA ALA A 29 -0.06 -12.77 0.09
C ALA A 29 -0.93 -11.57 0.52
N MET A 30 -2.25 -11.62 0.27
CA MET A 30 -3.16 -10.59 0.78
C MET A 30 -3.33 -10.68 2.30
N LEU A 31 -3.46 -11.88 2.88
CA LEU A 31 -3.54 -12.04 4.33
C LEU A 31 -2.24 -11.61 5.03
N LEU A 32 -1.08 -11.88 4.43
CA LEU A 32 0.19 -11.32 4.91
C LEU A 32 0.20 -9.79 4.88
N GLY A 33 -0.46 -9.17 3.89
CA GLY A 33 -0.63 -7.73 3.84
C GLY A 33 -1.47 -7.20 5.01
N ILE A 34 -2.56 -7.87 5.39
CA ILE A 34 -3.34 -7.51 6.58
C ILE A 34 -2.48 -7.62 7.83
N GLY A 35 -1.77 -8.75 8.00
CA GLY A 35 -0.85 -8.93 9.13
C GLY A 35 0.24 -7.85 9.19
N LEU A 36 0.84 -7.49 8.05
CA LEU A 36 1.86 -6.45 7.99
C LEU A 36 1.33 -5.11 8.50
N HIS A 37 0.15 -4.66 8.08
CA HIS A 37 -0.39 -3.40 8.56
C HIS A 37 -0.90 -3.48 10.01
N THR A 38 -1.30 -4.67 10.49
CA THR A 38 -1.54 -4.87 11.92
C THR A 38 -0.25 -4.70 12.74
N ALA A 39 0.90 -5.15 12.21
CA ALA A 39 2.19 -5.06 12.90
C ALA A 39 2.67 -3.60 13.08
N LEU A 40 2.26 -2.69 12.20
CA LEU A 40 2.69 -1.28 12.21
C LEU A 40 2.37 -0.52 13.50
N ALA A 41 1.33 -0.91 14.24
CA ALA A 41 1.01 -0.29 15.54
C ALA A 41 1.89 -0.77 16.70
N PHE A 42 2.68 -1.84 16.50
CA PHE A 42 3.59 -2.39 17.52
C PHE A 42 5.05 -2.00 17.28
N PHE A 43 5.31 -1.20 16.25
CA PHE A 43 6.62 -0.73 15.82
C PHE A 43 6.56 0.79 15.71
N PRO A 44 7.39 1.55 16.46
CA PRO A 44 7.33 3.02 16.49
C PRO A 44 7.65 3.61 15.12
N THR A 45 6.60 4.03 14.40
CA THR A 45 6.65 4.52 13.00
C THR A 45 5.63 5.61 12.74
N PHE A 46 5.62 6.10 11.49
CA PHE A 46 4.60 6.96 10.89
C PHE A 46 3.16 6.38 10.87
N TRP A 47 2.88 5.28 11.57
CA TRP A 47 1.55 4.69 11.59
C TRP A 47 0.58 5.50 12.48
N PRO A 48 -0.67 5.75 12.06
CA PRO A 48 -1.61 6.61 12.79
C PRO A 48 -2.07 6.13 14.17
N VAL A 49 -1.70 4.91 14.58
CA VAL A 49 -2.02 4.36 15.89
C VAL A 49 -0.79 3.69 16.45
N GLN A 50 -0.36 4.08 17.64
CA GLN A 50 0.68 3.37 18.38
C GLN A 50 0.08 2.63 19.57
N ASP A 51 0.39 1.34 19.69
CA ASP A 51 0.00 0.53 20.84
C ASP A 51 0.90 0.86 22.04
N ALA A 52 0.34 0.77 23.25
CA ALA A 52 1.09 0.97 24.49
C ALA A 52 2.26 0.00 24.67
N THR A 53 2.25 -1.14 23.97
CA THR A 53 3.31 -2.15 23.99
C THR A 53 4.30 -2.03 22.82
N SER A 54 4.26 -0.93 22.06
CA SER A 54 5.16 -0.70 20.93
C SER A 54 6.63 -0.65 21.38
N SER A 55 7.52 -1.23 20.58
CA SER A 55 8.96 -1.31 20.88
C SER A 55 9.77 -1.40 19.59
N SER A 56 10.96 -0.80 19.56
CA SER A 56 11.94 -1.04 18.51
C SER A 56 12.66 -2.38 18.70
N ASP A 57 13.20 -2.94 17.61
CA ASP A 57 13.95 -4.20 17.56
C ASP A 57 13.13 -5.42 18.03
N GLY A 58 11.81 -5.36 17.81
CA GLY A 58 10.86 -6.40 18.20
C GLY A 58 10.62 -7.47 17.12
N PRO A 59 9.88 -8.55 17.48
CA PRO A 59 9.47 -9.57 16.51
C PRO A 59 8.53 -9.03 15.42
N TYR A 60 7.88 -7.88 15.64
CA TYR A 60 7.01 -7.23 14.66
C TYR A 60 7.80 -6.54 13.56
N ASP A 61 8.97 -5.98 13.89
CA ASP A 61 9.91 -5.35 12.97
C ASP A 61 10.44 -6.40 12.00
N GLU A 62 10.95 -7.53 12.52
CA GLU A 62 11.42 -8.64 11.68
C GLU A 62 10.31 -9.18 10.77
N PHE A 63 9.09 -9.34 11.31
CA PHE A 63 7.94 -9.78 10.54
C PHE A 63 7.58 -8.79 9.42
N LEU A 64 7.57 -7.49 9.72
CA LEU A 64 7.30 -6.43 8.76
C LEU A 64 8.34 -6.43 7.65
N LEU A 65 9.63 -6.40 7.99
CA LEU A 65 10.73 -6.38 7.02
C LEU A 65 10.73 -7.64 6.15
N ALA A 66 10.50 -8.81 6.76
CA ALA A 66 10.38 -10.07 6.03
C ALA A 66 9.23 -10.01 5.00
N VAL A 67 8.03 -9.64 5.44
CA VAL A 67 6.86 -9.62 4.54
C VAL A 67 6.99 -8.53 3.49
N HIS A 68 7.44 -7.33 3.86
CA HIS A 68 7.63 -6.19 2.95
C HIS A 68 8.59 -6.53 1.82
N GLY A 69 9.72 -7.18 2.14
CA GLY A 69 10.79 -7.48 1.19
C GLY A 69 10.40 -8.36 -0.01
N PHE A 70 9.34 -9.19 0.07
CA PHE A 70 8.94 -10.05 -1.06
C PHE A 70 7.47 -9.97 -1.47
N ARG A 71 6.57 -9.49 -0.60
CA ARG A 71 5.13 -9.59 -0.86
C ARG A 71 4.71 -8.79 -2.09
N MET A 72 5.15 -7.53 -2.22
CA MET A 72 4.83 -6.70 -3.39
C MET A 72 5.48 -7.23 -4.68
N PRO A 73 6.79 -7.59 -4.69
CA PRO A 73 7.40 -8.29 -5.83
C PRO A 73 6.60 -9.50 -6.33
N LEU A 74 6.11 -10.32 -5.39
CA LEU A 74 5.29 -11.47 -5.71
C LEU A 74 3.97 -11.08 -6.40
N PHE A 75 3.27 -10.04 -5.92
CA PHE A 75 2.05 -9.54 -6.56
C PHE A 75 2.29 -9.04 -7.99
N PHE A 76 3.39 -8.31 -8.23
CA PHE A 76 3.73 -7.83 -9.56
C PHE A 76 4.12 -8.97 -10.51
N LEU A 77 4.86 -9.97 -10.03
CA LEU A 77 5.17 -11.19 -10.78
C LEU A 77 3.90 -11.94 -11.20
N LEU A 78 2.98 -12.20 -10.26
CA LEU A 78 1.71 -12.85 -10.57
C LEU A 78 0.86 -12.01 -11.55
N SER A 79 0.88 -10.68 -11.38
CA SER A 79 0.15 -9.76 -12.26
C SER A 79 0.67 -9.80 -13.70
N GLY A 80 1.99 -9.83 -13.88
CA GLY A 80 2.63 -10.01 -15.19
C GLY A 80 2.24 -11.32 -15.86
N PHE A 81 2.26 -12.42 -15.11
CA PHE A 81 1.83 -13.73 -15.60
C PHE A 81 0.38 -13.71 -16.10
N PHE A 82 -0.55 -13.15 -15.32
CA PHE A 82 -1.95 -13.06 -15.72
C PHE A 82 -2.21 -12.05 -16.84
N THR A 83 -1.41 -10.97 -16.94
CA THR A 83 -1.46 -10.02 -18.06
C THR A 83 -1.09 -10.70 -19.37
N ALA A 84 0.06 -11.40 -19.41
CA ALA A 84 0.48 -12.15 -20.59
C ALA A 84 -0.50 -13.28 -20.93
N MET A 85 -1.07 -13.94 -19.92
CA MET A 85 -2.12 -14.94 -20.13
C MET A 85 -3.35 -14.36 -20.82
N LEU A 86 -3.82 -13.20 -20.38
CA LEU A 86 -5.01 -12.57 -20.94
C LEU A 86 -4.76 -12.08 -22.36
N TRP A 87 -3.63 -11.40 -22.59
CA TRP A 87 -3.24 -10.92 -23.93
C TRP A 87 -3.15 -12.07 -24.93
N ARG A 88 -2.40 -13.14 -24.63
CA ARG A 88 -2.25 -14.27 -25.56
C ARG A 88 -3.55 -15.04 -25.82
N ARG A 89 -4.54 -14.94 -24.93
CA ARG A 89 -5.82 -15.66 -25.06
C ARG A 89 -6.93 -14.85 -25.70
N ARG A 90 -6.93 -13.52 -25.53
CA ARG A 90 -8.04 -12.66 -25.94
C ARG A 90 -7.62 -11.43 -26.75
N GLY A 91 -6.32 -11.25 -27.00
CA GLY A 91 -5.77 -10.10 -27.69
C GLY A 91 -5.66 -8.84 -26.83
N LEU A 92 -5.03 -7.82 -27.41
CA LEU A 92 -4.74 -6.55 -26.74
C LEU A 92 -6.01 -5.73 -26.38
N PRO A 93 -7.03 -5.59 -27.25
CA PRO A 93 -8.23 -4.81 -26.92
C PRO A 93 -8.99 -5.38 -25.72
N ALA A 94 -9.06 -6.72 -25.62
CA ALA A 94 -9.70 -7.39 -24.49
C ALA A 94 -8.90 -7.23 -23.19
N LEU A 95 -7.56 -7.21 -23.27
CA LEU A 95 -6.70 -6.89 -22.13
C LEU A 95 -6.99 -5.48 -21.62
N LEU A 96 -6.95 -4.46 -22.48
CA LEU A 96 -7.16 -3.07 -22.09
C LEU A 96 -8.56 -2.84 -21.51
N LYS A 97 -9.60 -3.38 -22.15
CA LYS A 97 -10.98 -3.31 -21.61
C LYS A 97 -11.07 -3.95 -20.22
N HIS A 98 -10.48 -5.12 -20.03
CA HIS A 98 -10.49 -5.83 -18.76
C HIS A 98 -9.71 -5.08 -17.68
N ARG A 99 -8.55 -4.50 -18.00
CA ARG A 99 -7.72 -3.74 -17.05
C ARG A 99 -8.36 -2.41 -16.68
N ARG A 100 -9.01 -1.73 -17.63
CA ARG A 100 -9.83 -0.53 -17.34
C ARG A 100 -10.94 -0.83 -16.32
N GLN A 101 -11.70 -1.91 -16.54
CA GLN A 101 -12.80 -2.29 -15.65
C GLN A 101 -12.35 -2.81 -14.28
N ARG A 102 -11.16 -3.43 -14.20
CA ARG A 102 -10.70 -4.13 -12.99
C ARG A 102 -9.56 -3.45 -12.24
N VAL A 103 -8.94 -2.42 -12.79
CA VAL A 103 -7.81 -1.72 -12.17
C VAL A 103 -8.10 -0.23 -12.17
N ALA A 104 -8.27 0.38 -13.35
CA ALA A 104 -8.45 1.84 -13.45
C ALA A 104 -9.74 2.33 -12.77
N LEU A 105 -10.87 1.66 -13.01
CA LEU A 105 -12.14 2.08 -12.42
C LEU A 105 -12.17 1.89 -10.88
N PRO A 106 -11.77 0.74 -10.31
CA PRO A 106 -11.64 0.61 -8.86
C PRO A 106 -10.64 1.60 -8.23
N LEU A 107 -9.54 1.92 -8.92
CA LEU A 107 -8.59 2.93 -8.47
C LEU A 107 -9.25 4.31 -8.41
N ALA A 108 -9.94 4.75 -9.47
CA ALA A 108 -10.61 6.04 -9.49
C ALA A 108 -11.71 6.15 -8.42
N ILE A 109 -12.51 5.09 -8.24
CA ILE A 109 -13.53 5.04 -7.18
C ILE A 109 -12.86 5.07 -5.81
N GLY A 110 -11.81 4.26 -5.60
CA GLY A 110 -11.09 4.20 -4.34
C GLY A 110 -10.40 5.52 -3.99
N PHE A 111 -9.88 6.24 -4.99
CA PHE A 111 -9.29 7.55 -4.80
C PHE A 111 -10.31 8.58 -4.27
N VAL A 112 -11.55 8.54 -4.76
CA VAL A 112 -12.61 9.47 -4.30
C VAL A 112 -13.32 9.00 -3.02
N THR A 113 -13.20 7.73 -2.63
CA THR A 113 -13.99 7.16 -1.51
C THR A 113 -13.14 6.60 -0.38
N ILE A 114 -12.12 5.81 -0.70
CA ILE A 114 -11.29 5.10 0.27
C ILE A 114 -10.15 5.99 0.78
N VAL A 115 -9.55 6.83 -0.09
CA VAL A 115 -8.48 7.74 0.33
C VAL A 115 -8.98 8.78 1.33
N PRO A 116 -10.09 9.53 1.08
CA PRO A 116 -10.65 10.44 2.08
C PRO A 116 -11.02 9.74 3.38
N LEU A 117 -11.63 8.55 3.29
CA LEU A 117 -11.95 7.75 4.47
C LEU A 117 -10.70 7.35 5.25
N MET A 118 -9.60 7.05 4.56
CA MET A 118 -8.33 6.74 5.21
C MET A 118 -7.79 7.93 5.97
N ASN A 119 -7.75 9.09 5.32
CA ASN A 119 -7.22 10.32 5.92
C ASN A 119 -8.03 10.67 7.15
N TRP A 120 -9.34 10.69 7.02
CA TRP A 120 -10.25 10.95 8.13
C TRP A 120 -10.08 9.96 9.30
N VAL A 121 -10.03 8.66 9.03
CA VAL A 121 -9.82 7.65 10.10
C VAL A 121 -8.43 7.77 10.72
N SER A 122 -7.40 8.07 9.92
CA SER A 122 -6.02 8.20 10.39
C SER A 122 -5.87 9.42 11.29
N GLU A 123 -6.36 10.57 10.84
CA GLU A 123 -6.36 11.82 11.58
C GLU A 123 -7.11 11.67 12.90
N ARG A 124 -8.32 11.11 12.86
CA ARG A 124 -9.12 10.82 14.08
C ARG A 124 -8.35 9.93 15.07
N ALA A 125 -7.69 8.89 14.57
CA ALA A 125 -6.96 7.93 15.41
C ALA A 125 -5.64 8.49 15.96
N SER A 126 -4.99 9.37 15.22
CA SER A 126 -3.82 10.13 15.67
C SER A 126 -4.19 11.20 16.69
N ALA A 127 -5.33 11.88 16.50
CA ALA A 127 -5.79 12.93 17.40
C ALA A 127 -6.03 12.39 18.82
N ASP A 128 -6.59 11.18 18.93
CA ASP A 128 -6.79 10.51 20.22
C ASP A 128 -5.46 10.19 20.94
N GLN A 129 -4.28 10.38 20.34
CA GLN A 129 -2.99 10.10 21.01
C GLN A 129 -2.44 11.26 21.85
N PHE A 130 -3.01 12.46 21.72
CA PHE A 130 -2.53 13.65 22.42
C PHE A 130 -3.40 13.91 23.66
N ASP A 131 -2.81 13.77 24.84
CA ASP A 131 -3.46 14.12 26.11
C ASP A 131 -3.16 15.56 26.57
N ASN A 132 -2.33 16.29 25.81
CA ASN A 132 -1.84 17.62 26.14
C ASN A 132 -2.01 18.57 24.94
N LEU A 133 -2.68 19.70 25.18
CA LEU A 133 -2.99 20.72 24.17
C LEU A 133 -1.74 21.35 23.56
N SER A 134 -0.71 21.67 24.36
CA SER A 134 0.56 22.20 23.86
C SER A 134 1.27 21.23 22.93
N ALA A 135 1.23 19.93 23.23
CA ALA A 135 1.80 18.91 22.35
C ALA A 135 1.01 18.82 21.03
N ALA A 136 -0.33 18.83 21.10
CA ALA A 136 -1.18 18.82 19.91
C ALA A 136 -0.90 20.03 18.99
N VAL A 137 -0.70 21.22 19.56
CA VAL A 137 -0.33 22.43 18.81
C VAL A 137 1.06 22.33 18.21
N PHE A 138 2.06 21.94 19.01
CA PHE A 138 3.45 21.84 18.54
C PHE A 138 3.62 20.83 17.40
N PHE A 139 2.88 19.71 17.45
CA PHE A 139 2.83 18.71 16.38
C PHE A 139 1.82 19.04 15.27
N GLN A 140 1.25 20.24 15.28
CA GLN A 140 0.36 20.79 14.27
C GLN A 140 -0.86 19.91 13.95
N ASN A 141 -1.55 19.42 14.99
CA ASN A 141 -2.71 18.53 14.85
C ASN A 141 -4.02 19.27 15.21
N PRO A 142 -4.71 19.90 14.23
CA PRO A 142 -5.91 20.70 14.50
C PRO A 142 -7.05 19.86 15.08
N THR A 143 -7.24 18.62 14.63
CA THR A 143 -8.27 17.73 15.17
C THR A 143 -8.03 17.38 16.64
N ALA A 144 -6.77 17.20 17.07
CA ALA A 144 -6.44 16.98 18.47
C ALA A 144 -6.69 18.22 19.33
N VAL A 145 -6.31 19.40 18.81
CA VAL A 145 -6.56 20.70 19.45
C VAL A 145 -8.07 20.91 19.63
N GLU A 146 -8.87 20.74 18.58
CA GLU A 146 -10.33 20.86 18.63
C GLU A 146 -10.96 19.91 19.66
N ASN A 147 -10.59 18.62 19.64
CA ASN A 147 -11.12 17.65 20.61
C ASN A 147 -10.79 18.01 22.07
N LEU A 148 -9.56 18.46 22.35
CA LEU A 148 -9.13 18.82 23.70
C LEU A 148 -9.85 20.08 24.20
N LEU A 149 -10.05 21.07 23.33
CA LEU A 149 -10.82 22.28 23.64
C LEU A 149 -12.30 21.95 23.87
N ASP A 150 -12.89 21.07 23.04
CA ASP A 150 -14.27 20.57 23.18
C ASP A 150 -14.48 19.77 24.48
N ASP A 151 -13.45 19.04 24.93
CA ASP A 151 -13.43 18.34 26.21
C ASP A 151 -13.29 19.30 27.42
N GLY A 152 -13.16 20.60 27.16
CA GLY A 152 -13.18 21.67 28.16
C GLY A 152 -11.81 22.03 28.72
N VAL A 153 -10.71 21.68 28.02
CA VAL A 153 -9.37 22.17 28.37
C VAL A 153 -9.32 23.67 28.10
N ASP A 154 -9.06 24.47 29.14
CA ASP A 154 -8.84 25.90 29.00
C ASP A 154 -7.43 26.14 28.41
N PRO A 155 -7.30 26.74 27.21
CA PRO A 155 -6.00 27.01 26.60
C PRO A 155 -5.11 27.91 27.46
N ASP A 156 -5.68 28.77 28.31
CA ASP A 156 -4.94 29.63 29.21
C ASP A 156 -4.54 28.96 30.53
N GLU A 157 -5.00 27.75 30.84
CA GLU A 157 -4.50 27.00 32.00
C GLU A 157 -3.32 26.08 31.64
N VAL A 158 -3.15 25.78 30.34
CA VAL A 158 -2.02 24.99 29.86
C VAL A 158 -0.78 25.88 29.77
N ARG A 159 0.29 25.47 30.47
CA ARG A 159 1.54 26.22 30.58
C ARG A 159 2.73 25.29 30.35
N GLY A 160 3.67 25.73 29.49
CA GLY A 160 4.96 25.08 29.25
C GLY A 160 5.93 25.24 30.41
N GLU A 161 7.18 24.82 30.21
CA GLU A 161 8.21 24.91 31.25
C GLU A 161 8.64 26.36 31.53
N GLU A 162 8.51 27.24 30.54
CA GLU A 162 8.81 28.68 30.63
C GLU A 162 7.53 29.52 30.69
N GLY A 163 6.39 28.89 31.03
CA GLY A 163 5.11 29.58 31.13
C GLY A 163 4.39 29.78 29.80
N GLU A 164 4.86 29.17 28.71
CA GLU A 164 4.26 29.37 27.38
C GLU A 164 2.85 28.79 27.29
N THR A 165 1.93 29.54 26.67
CA THR A 165 0.59 29.04 26.37
C THR A 165 0.57 28.29 25.03
N PRO A 166 -0.44 27.45 24.73
CA PRO A 166 -0.60 26.86 23.41
C PRO A 166 -0.62 27.91 22.29
N LEU A 167 -1.10 29.13 22.55
CA LEU A 167 -1.11 30.22 21.57
C LEU A 167 0.30 30.75 21.27
N HIS A 168 1.22 30.74 22.24
CA HIS A 168 2.65 31.02 21.99
C HIS A 168 3.25 29.97 21.06
N LEU A 169 2.91 28.69 21.27
CA LEU A 169 3.40 27.60 20.43
C LEU A 169 2.83 27.68 19.00
N ALA A 170 1.54 28.02 18.84
CA ALA A 170 0.93 28.21 17.52
C ALA A 170 1.62 29.35 16.74
N ALA A 171 2.00 30.42 17.43
CA ALA A 171 2.79 31.51 16.88
C ALA A 171 4.23 31.10 16.52
N LEU A 172 4.86 30.23 17.31
CA LEU A 172 6.21 29.74 17.03
C LEU A 172 6.29 28.83 15.80
N VAL A 173 5.26 27.99 15.59
CA VAL A 173 5.23 27.03 14.47
C VAL A 173 4.60 27.60 13.20
N ASP A 174 4.32 28.90 13.18
CA ASP A 174 3.72 29.62 12.05
C ASP A 174 2.40 29.00 11.55
N ASN A 175 1.46 28.73 12.46
CA ASN A 175 0.19 28.11 12.09
C ASN A 175 -1.01 29.00 12.46
N ALA A 176 -1.38 29.88 11.52
CA ALA A 176 -2.48 30.83 11.68
C ALA A 176 -3.83 30.14 11.96
N GLY A 177 -4.11 29.00 11.32
CA GLY A 177 -5.33 28.24 11.55
C GLY A 177 -5.45 27.69 12.98
N LEU A 178 -4.34 27.23 13.57
CA LEU A 178 -4.30 26.81 14.97
C LEU A 178 -4.40 28.00 15.93
N ALA A 179 -3.77 29.13 15.59
CA ALA A 179 -3.89 30.35 16.37
C ALA A 179 -5.35 30.84 16.42
N GLU A 180 -6.03 30.88 15.26
CA GLU A 180 -7.45 31.23 15.15
C GLU A 180 -8.32 30.25 15.97
N LEU A 181 -8.09 28.94 15.84
CA LEU A 181 -8.82 27.92 16.59
C LEU A 181 -8.69 28.09 18.12
N LEU A 182 -7.49 28.40 18.62
CA LEU A 182 -7.25 28.64 20.05
C LEU A 182 -7.92 29.95 20.52
N LEU A 183 -7.85 31.00 19.72
CA LEU A 183 -8.46 32.30 20.03
C LEU A 183 -10.00 32.22 20.02
N ASP A 184 -10.59 31.49 19.08
CA ASP A 184 -12.01 31.19 19.04
C ASP A 184 -12.48 30.39 20.25
N ALA A 185 -11.61 29.51 20.78
CA ALA A 185 -11.84 28.80 22.02
C ALA A 185 -11.59 29.65 23.29
N GLY A 186 -11.21 30.92 23.14
CA GLY A 186 -11.09 31.88 24.22
C GLY A 186 -9.68 32.08 24.77
N ALA A 187 -8.62 31.60 24.10
CA ALA A 187 -7.24 31.88 24.48
C ALA A 187 -6.97 33.38 24.54
N ASN A 188 -6.22 33.84 25.54
CA ASN A 188 -5.90 35.25 25.69
C ASN A 188 -4.72 35.65 24.77
N PRO A 189 -4.93 36.56 23.78
CA PRO A 189 -3.85 37.03 22.89
C PRO A 189 -2.77 37.84 23.62
N PHE A 190 -3.02 38.24 24.87
CA PHE A 190 -2.11 38.99 25.73
C PHE A 190 -1.52 38.16 26.88
N ALA A 191 -1.72 36.84 26.89
CA ALA A 191 -1.05 35.99 27.86
C ALA A 191 0.46 36.19 27.72
N VAL A 192 1.19 36.19 28.84
CA VAL A 192 2.64 36.32 28.82
C VAL A 192 3.29 35.09 29.45
N ASP A 193 4.44 34.71 28.92
CA ASP A 193 5.32 33.69 29.49
C ASP A 193 6.13 34.24 30.68
N ASP A 194 7.07 33.45 31.20
CA ASP A 194 7.91 33.81 32.36
C ASP A 194 8.90 34.96 32.06
N ASP A 195 9.25 35.18 30.79
CA ASP A 195 10.10 36.29 30.33
C ASP A 195 9.28 37.56 30.02
N GLY A 196 7.95 37.45 30.01
CA GLY A 196 7.02 38.54 29.78
C GLY A 196 6.66 38.74 28.32
N ASP A 197 7.04 37.81 27.44
CA ASP A 197 6.71 37.83 26.02
C ASP A 197 5.30 37.26 25.80
N ALA A 198 4.56 37.89 24.88
CA ALA A 198 3.22 37.45 24.48
C ALA A 198 3.30 36.59 23.21
N PRO A 199 2.22 35.90 22.77
CA PRO A 199 2.23 35.13 21.52
C PRO A 199 2.69 35.94 20.31
N PHE A 200 2.41 37.24 20.31
CA PHE A 200 2.90 38.14 19.27
C PHE A 200 4.43 38.25 19.22
N GLY A 201 5.11 38.21 20.38
CA GLY A 201 6.58 38.18 20.44
C GLY A 201 7.16 36.92 19.79
N TYR A 202 6.47 35.79 19.94
CA TYR A 202 6.83 34.53 19.30
C TYR A 202 6.59 34.58 17.78
N ALA A 203 5.45 35.12 17.34
CA ALA A 203 5.19 35.33 15.92
C ALA A 203 6.23 36.27 15.29
N TYR A 204 6.59 37.35 16.01
CA TYR A 204 7.63 38.28 15.60
C TYR A 204 9.00 37.61 15.47
N PHE A 205 9.38 36.79 16.45
CA PHE A 205 10.63 36.04 16.45
C PHE A 205 10.69 34.96 15.35
N ALA A 206 9.57 34.28 15.10
CA ALA A 206 9.46 33.22 14.09
C ALA A 206 9.34 33.76 12.65
N GLY A 207 8.96 35.02 12.47
CA GLY A 207 8.63 35.57 11.15
C GLY A 207 7.21 35.22 10.68
N SER A 208 6.31 34.89 11.60
CA SER A 208 4.96 34.37 11.32
C SER A 208 3.96 35.50 11.04
N GLU A 209 4.03 36.08 9.85
CA GLU A 209 3.19 37.22 9.44
C GLU A 209 1.68 36.91 9.57
N ASP A 210 1.26 35.73 9.08
CA ASP A 210 -0.14 35.32 9.10
C ASP A 210 -0.68 35.18 10.53
N VAL A 211 0.11 34.62 11.46
CA VAL A 211 -0.28 34.53 12.87
C VAL A 211 -0.33 35.91 13.51
N ALA A 212 0.60 36.79 13.17
CA ALA A 212 0.63 38.16 13.70
C ALA A 212 -0.60 38.96 13.26
N ASP A 213 -1.03 38.80 12.01
CA ASP A 213 -2.29 39.39 11.51
C ASP A 213 -3.51 38.80 12.25
N VAL A 214 -3.57 37.49 12.46
CA VAL A 214 -4.63 36.85 13.28
C VAL A 214 -4.65 37.44 14.70
N LEU A 215 -3.51 37.57 15.37
CA LEU A 215 -3.46 38.15 16.72
C LEU A 215 -3.97 39.60 16.75
N VAL A 216 -3.65 40.40 15.72
CA VAL A 216 -4.14 41.78 15.58
C VAL A 216 -5.65 41.81 15.39
N ASP A 217 -6.21 40.91 14.58
CA ASP A 217 -7.66 40.79 14.37
C ASP A 217 -8.41 40.44 15.67
N TYR A 218 -7.76 39.68 16.56
CA TYR A 218 -8.26 39.37 17.91
C TYR A 218 -7.89 40.44 18.96
N GLY A 219 -7.44 41.62 18.52
CA GLY A 219 -7.32 42.82 19.34
C GLY A 219 -5.90 43.15 19.81
N PHE A 220 -4.88 42.38 19.39
CA PHE A 220 -3.49 42.74 19.67
C PHE A 220 -3.11 44.06 18.95
N PRO A 221 -2.36 44.97 19.58
CA PRO A 221 -1.97 46.23 18.95
C PRO A 221 -1.24 46.03 17.63
N ASP A 222 -1.75 46.67 16.58
CA ASP A 222 -1.10 46.69 15.28
C ASP A 222 0.18 47.56 15.33
N VAL A 223 1.33 46.89 15.35
CA VAL A 223 2.65 47.54 15.37
C VAL A 223 3.04 48.14 14.02
N ARG A 224 2.32 47.85 12.92
CA ARG A 224 2.53 48.47 11.60
C ARG A 224 2.24 49.97 11.63
N ALA A 225 1.31 50.39 12.48
CA ALA A 225 0.98 51.80 12.68
C ALA A 225 2.17 52.63 13.23
N ALA A 226 3.18 51.97 13.80
CA ALA A 226 4.41 52.58 14.30
C ALA A 226 5.56 52.64 13.27
N GLY A 227 5.35 52.15 12.04
CA GLY A 227 6.32 52.21 10.94
C GLY A 227 7.21 50.98 10.77
N THR A 228 6.94 49.90 11.50
CA THR A 228 7.54 48.56 11.34
C THR A 228 6.76 47.79 10.27
N ASP A 229 7.43 47.34 9.20
CA ASP A 229 6.83 46.46 8.19
C ASP A 229 7.08 44.99 8.57
N TRP A 230 6.24 44.06 8.10
CA TRP A 230 6.44 42.64 8.39
C TRP A 230 7.76 42.11 7.76
N GLU A 231 8.25 42.77 6.70
CA GLU A 231 9.57 42.51 6.11
C GLU A 231 10.75 42.71 7.10
N ASP A 232 10.54 43.38 8.24
CA ASP A 232 11.54 43.61 9.29
C ASP A 232 11.54 42.54 10.40
N LEU A 233 10.69 41.49 10.31
CA LEU A 233 10.75 40.34 11.23
C LEU A 233 12.07 39.58 11.02
N GLU A 234 12.99 39.60 12.00
CA GLU A 234 14.24 38.82 11.95
C GLU A 234 13.96 37.30 12.09
N GLY A 235 13.64 36.63 10.99
CA GLY A 235 13.37 35.20 10.98
C GLY A 235 14.63 34.34 11.19
N TRP A 236 14.72 33.64 12.33
CA TRP A 236 15.43 32.35 12.39
C TRP A 236 14.58 31.31 11.67
N GLY A 237 14.61 31.31 10.34
CA GLY A 237 13.79 30.44 9.53
C GLY A 237 14.00 28.95 9.84
N PHE A 238 13.09 28.37 10.62
CA PHE A 238 12.48 27.10 10.19
C PHE A 238 11.74 27.48 8.90
N GLY A 239 12.44 27.38 7.77
CA GLY A 239 12.04 28.04 6.52
C GLY A 239 10.57 27.81 6.16
N GLU A 240 9.98 28.83 5.52
CA GLU A 240 8.64 28.83 4.93
C GLU A 240 8.14 27.40 4.66
N PRO A 241 7.20 26.86 5.45
CA PRO A 241 6.26 25.95 4.85
C PRO A 241 5.52 26.81 3.81
N ASP A 242 5.59 26.44 2.54
CA ASP A 242 4.74 27.04 1.51
C ASP A 242 3.26 26.86 1.92
N LEU A 243 2.70 27.81 2.68
CA LEU A 243 1.35 27.76 3.26
C LEU A 243 0.26 28.15 2.25
N GLU A 244 0.50 27.95 0.95
CA GLU A 244 -0.61 27.74 0.01
C GLU A 244 -1.14 26.28 0.05
N GLU A 245 -0.49 25.34 0.76
CA GLU A 245 -0.85 23.91 0.66
C GLU A 245 -1.72 23.31 1.80
N ASP A 246 -1.96 23.99 2.93
CA ASP A 246 -2.38 23.26 4.16
C ASP A 246 -3.83 23.44 4.66
N LEU A 247 -4.74 24.02 3.88
CA LEU A 247 -6.17 23.95 4.20
C LEU A 247 -7.02 23.56 2.98
N GLY A 248 -7.24 22.25 2.85
CA GLY A 248 -8.57 21.76 2.49
C GLY A 248 -8.73 20.99 1.18
N LEU A 249 -7.77 20.99 0.24
CA LEU A 249 -7.92 20.23 -1.00
C LEU A 249 -6.66 19.56 -1.61
N ASP A 250 -5.43 19.96 -1.32
CA ASP A 250 -4.24 19.41 -2.01
C ASP A 250 -3.55 18.25 -1.25
N SER A 251 -3.47 18.31 0.09
CA SER A 251 -2.92 17.23 0.95
C SER A 251 -3.59 15.85 0.73
N TRP A 252 -4.91 15.79 0.45
CA TRP A 252 -5.60 14.52 0.20
C TRP A 252 -5.49 13.99 -1.23
N ILE A 253 -5.04 14.81 -2.20
CA ILE A 253 -4.97 14.46 -3.64
C ILE A 253 -3.56 14.00 -4.05
N THR A 254 -2.53 14.28 -3.25
CA THR A 254 -1.13 14.01 -3.59
C THR A 254 -0.68 12.56 -3.36
N SER A 255 -1.40 11.78 -2.54
CA SER A 255 -1.03 10.41 -2.14
C SER A 255 -2.10 9.36 -2.44
N PHE A 256 -1.72 8.26 -3.07
CA PHE A 256 -2.60 7.11 -3.30
C PHE A 256 -2.76 6.21 -2.07
N HIS A 257 -2.08 6.48 -0.95
CA HIS A 257 -1.97 5.57 0.20
C HIS A 257 -1.76 4.12 -0.27
N HIS A 258 -2.49 3.13 0.25
CA HIS A 258 -2.38 1.73 -0.16
C HIS A 258 -2.90 1.43 -1.57
N LEU A 259 -3.54 2.38 -2.27
CA LEU A 259 -3.97 2.24 -3.66
C LEU A 259 -2.82 2.36 -4.66
N TRP A 260 -1.62 2.76 -4.22
CA TRP A 260 -0.42 2.90 -5.06
C TRP A 260 -0.14 1.65 -5.91
N PHE A 261 -0.42 0.46 -5.39
CA PHE A 261 -0.23 -0.80 -6.12
C PHE A 261 -1.07 -0.86 -7.41
N LEU A 262 -2.33 -0.41 -7.37
CA LEU A 262 -3.18 -0.35 -8.57
C LEU A 262 -2.65 0.70 -9.56
N TRP A 263 -2.16 1.83 -9.06
CA TRP A 263 -1.56 2.89 -9.86
C TRP A 263 -0.32 2.39 -10.62
N PHE A 264 0.62 1.76 -9.91
CA PHE A 264 1.79 1.12 -10.51
C PHE A 264 1.39 0.05 -11.53
N LEU A 265 0.35 -0.73 -11.24
CA LEU A 265 -0.14 -1.74 -12.18
C LEU A 265 -0.66 -1.12 -13.48
N LEU A 266 -1.21 0.10 -13.47
CA LEU A 266 -1.59 0.81 -14.69
C LEU A 266 -0.37 1.18 -15.55
N TRP A 267 0.68 1.74 -14.93
CA TRP A 267 1.94 2.04 -15.62
C TRP A 267 2.57 0.79 -16.25
N LEU A 268 2.64 -0.32 -15.49
CA LEU A 268 3.21 -1.56 -15.99
C LEU A 268 2.36 -2.22 -17.09
N VAL A 269 1.03 -2.12 -17.01
CA VAL A 269 0.13 -2.60 -18.06
C VAL A 269 0.22 -1.73 -19.31
N ALA A 270 0.37 -0.42 -19.18
CA ALA A 270 0.58 0.49 -20.30
C ALA A 270 1.91 0.19 -21.00
N GLY A 271 3.01 0.06 -20.24
CA GLY A 271 4.31 -0.37 -20.77
C GLY A 271 4.24 -1.74 -21.45
N PHE A 272 3.53 -2.70 -20.85
CA PHE A 272 3.29 -4.01 -21.48
C PHE A 272 2.50 -3.89 -22.79
N ALA A 273 1.48 -3.03 -22.85
CA ALA A 273 0.68 -2.80 -24.05
C ALA A 273 1.53 -2.25 -25.19
N VAL A 274 2.43 -1.30 -24.91
CA VAL A 274 3.40 -0.78 -25.89
C VAL A 274 4.28 -1.91 -26.42
N VAL A 275 4.84 -2.74 -25.54
CA VAL A 275 5.64 -3.91 -25.94
C VAL A 275 4.82 -4.90 -26.78
N ALA A 276 3.56 -5.14 -26.40
CA ALA A 276 2.66 -6.02 -27.14
C ALA A 276 2.40 -5.52 -28.57
N VAL A 277 2.12 -4.21 -28.73
CA VAL A 277 1.95 -3.56 -30.04
C VAL A 277 3.22 -3.71 -30.88
N LEU A 278 4.40 -3.43 -30.31
CA LEU A 278 5.67 -3.55 -31.02
C LEU A 278 5.94 -5.00 -31.48
N VAL A 279 5.60 -5.99 -30.65
CA VAL A 279 5.73 -7.42 -31.00
C VAL A 279 4.76 -7.81 -32.11
N GLU A 280 3.50 -7.34 -32.06
CA GLU A 280 2.50 -7.61 -33.10
C GLU A 280 2.87 -6.92 -34.42
N TRP A 281 3.33 -5.66 -34.38
CA TRP A 281 3.82 -4.90 -35.52
C TRP A 281 5.01 -5.59 -36.22
N ARG A 282 6.01 -6.04 -35.45
CA ARG A 282 7.16 -6.79 -36.01
C ARG A 282 6.76 -8.12 -36.64
N LYS A 283 5.74 -8.80 -36.12
CA LYS A 283 5.21 -10.04 -36.73
C LYS A 283 4.48 -9.76 -38.05
N GLY A 284 3.76 -8.64 -38.15
CA GLY A 284 3.07 -8.23 -39.36
C GLY A 284 4.01 -7.90 -40.54
N GLN A 285 5.24 -7.49 -40.25
CA GLN A 285 6.26 -7.18 -41.26
C GLN A 285 7.04 -8.40 -41.77
N ASN A 286 7.03 -9.53 -41.04
CA ASN A 286 7.75 -10.75 -41.38
C ASN A 286 6.77 -11.89 -41.73
N THR A 287 6.22 -11.86 -42.95
CA THR A 287 5.40 -12.94 -43.54
C THR A 287 6.22 -14.12 -44.05
N ALA A 288 7.55 -14.00 -44.11
CA ALA A 288 8.43 -15.15 -44.29
C ALA A 288 8.67 -15.82 -42.93
N SER A 289 8.21 -17.07 -42.82
CA SER A 289 8.28 -17.95 -41.66
C SER A 289 9.56 -17.80 -40.82
N LEU A 290 9.47 -17.12 -39.69
CA LEU A 290 10.44 -17.30 -38.61
C LEU A 290 10.41 -18.79 -38.19
N PRO A 291 11.54 -19.52 -38.27
CA PRO A 291 11.62 -20.87 -37.72
C PRO A 291 11.43 -20.75 -36.20
N GLY A 292 10.26 -21.12 -35.70
CA GLY A 292 9.89 -21.00 -34.29
C GLY A 292 9.53 -19.58 -33.88
N GLY A 293 8.26 -19.21 -34.04
CA GLY A 293 7.72 -17.86 -33.83
C GLY A 293 8.34 -17.08 -32.66
N ALA A 294 9.21 -16.13 -33.00
CA ALA A 294 9.83 -15.10 -32.15
C ALA A 294 9.69 -15.34 -30.63
N GLN A 295 10.30 -16.43 -30.13
CA GLN A 295 10.38 -16.65 -28.69
C GLN A 295 11.62 -15.91 -28.19
N TRP A 296 11.42 -14.86 -27.39
CA TRP A 296 12.49 -14.17 -26.66
C TRP A 296 13.47 -15.18 -26.05
N PRO A 297 14.79 -14.99 -26.07
CA PRO A 297 15.72 -16.00 -25.59
C PRO A 297 15.50 -16.30 -24.10
N ARG A 298 15.61 -17.58 -23.69
CA ARG A 298 15.42 -17.98 -22.27
C ARG A 298 16.35 -17.25 -21.31
N ARG A 299 17.53 -16.88 -21.82
CA ARG A 299 18.54 -16.11 -21.08
C ARG A 299 18.00 -14.75 -20.64
N LEU A 300 17.14 -14.12 -21.44
CA LEU A 300 16.54 -12.82 -21.11
C LEU A 300 15.65 -12.87 -19.87
N MET A 301 14.90 -13.95 -19.66
CA MET A 301 14.04 -14.08 -18.47
C MET A 301 14.89 -14.19 -17.19
N TRP A 302 15.96 -14.98 -17.24
CA TRP A 302 16.85 -15.18 -16.09
C TRP A 302 17.81 -14.02 -15.85
N SER A 303 18.12 -13.21 -16.87
CA SER A 303 18.91 -11.99 -16.69
C SER A 303 18.15 -10.89 -15.92
N LEU A 304 16.82 -10.98 -15.79
CA LEU A 304 16.05 -10.03 -14.99
C LEU A 304 16.39 -10.09 -13.49
N LEU A 305 16.81 -11.26 -12.99
CA LEU A 305 17.18 -11.45 -11.60
C LEU A 305 18.38 -10.56 -11.20
N PRO A 306 19.58 -10.71 -11.80
CA PRO A 306 20.71 -9.83 -11.48
C PRO A 306 20.46 -8.38 -11.90
N LEU A 307 19.65 -8.14 -12.95
CA LEU A 307 19.28 -6.78 -13.36
C LEU A 307 18.47 -6.04 -12.28
N THR A 308 17.80 -6.77 -11.37
CA THR A 308 17.05 -6.20 -10.25
C THR A 308 17.96 -5.49 -9.23
N ILE A 309 19.26 -5.81 -9.21
CA ILE A 309 20.23 -5.15 -8.33
C ILE A 309 20.34 -3.66 -8.67
N LEU A 310 20.25 -3.27 -9.95
CA LEU A 310 20.42 -1.87 -10.36
C LEU A 310 19.39 -0.92 -9.71
N PRO A 311 18.06 -1.16 -9.83
CA PRO A 311 17.10 -0.33 -9.12
C PRO A 311 17.13 -0.54 -7.60
N GLN A 312 17.55 -1.71 -7.08
CA GLN A 312 17.70 -1.91 -5.64
C GLN A 312 18.78 -1.02 -5.04
N LEU A 313 19.90 -0.81 -5.75
CA LEU A 313 20.99 0.04 -5.29
C LEU A 313 20.57 1.50 -5.08
N ALA A 314 19.52 1.96 -5.76
CA ALA A 314 19.00 3.32 -5.61
C ALA A 314 17.98 3.47 -4.46
N MET A 315 17.58 2.37 -3.82
CA MET A 315 16.66 2.42 -2.66
C MET A 315 17.34 3.09 -1.46
N GLY A 316 16.54 3.70 -0.57
CA GLY A 316 17.08 4.37 0.62
C GLY A 316 18.13 5.45 0.30
N GLU A 317 17.93 6.19 -0.79
CA GLU A 317 18.87 7.19 -1.33
C GLU A 317 20.29 6.65 -1.58
N GLY A 318 20.39 5.43 -2.09
CA GLY A 318 21.70 4.81 -2.31
C GLY A 318 22.28 4.15 -1.07
N GLY A 319 21.44 3.84 -0.07
CA GLY A 319 21.84 3.24 1.20
C GLY A 319 22.18 4.24 2.30
N VAL A 320 21.97 5.54 2.06
CA VAL A 320 22.08 6.59 3.10
C VAL A 320 21.05 6.37 4.19
N PHE A 321 19.82 6.02 3.81
CA PHE A 321 18.75 5.62 4.70
C PHE A 321 18.53 4.10 4.57
N PRO A 322 19.16 3.28 5.42
CA PRO A 322 19.13 1.83 5.27
C PRO A 322 17.70 1.30 5.45
N VAL A 323 17.17 0.70 4.38
CA VAL A 323 15.84 0.07 4.37
C VAL A 323 15.97 -1.36 3.83
N PHE A 324 15.24 -2.28 4.44
CA PHE A 324 15.13 -3.65 3.95
C PHE A 324 13.88 -3.81 3.06
N GLY A 325 14.11 -4.10 1.78
CA GLY A 325 13.07 -4.21 0.76
C GLY A 325 13.02 -3.01 -0.17
N PRO A 326 12.01 -2.94 -1.04
CA PRO A 326 11.81 -1.79 -1.92
C PRO A 326 11.23 -0.58 -1.18
N ASP A 327 11.62 0.62 -1.60
CA ASP A 327 10.99 1.87 -1.16
C ASP A 327 9.48 1.88 -1.46
N THR A 328 8.76 2.71 -0.71
CA THR A 328 7.33 2.94 -0.94
C THR A 328 7.15 4.29 -1.64
N SER A 329 6.41 4.29 -2.75
CA SER A 329 6.08 5.49 -3.51
C SER A 329 4.56 5.57 -3.64
N THR A 330 3.96 6.47 -2.85
CA THR A 330 2.52 6.73 -2.85
C THR A 330 2.12 7.96 -3.67
N GLY A 331 3.08 8.80 -4.05
CA GLY A 331 2.84 10.00 -4.84
C GLY A 331 2.24 9.75 -6.23
N LEU A 332 1.75 10.82 -6.86
CA LEU A 332 1.12 10.77 -8.18
C LEU A 332 2.09 10.26 -9.26
N ILE A 333 3.37 10.64 -9.20
CA ILE A 333 4.40 10.18 -10.11
C ILE A 333 5.24 9.09 -9.41
N PRO A 334 5.21 7.84 -9.89
CA PRO A 334 6.03 6.77 -9.32
C PRO A 334 7.52 7.09 -9.41
N LEU A 335 8.25 6.85 -8.30
CA LEU A 335 9.71 6.94 -8.32
C LEU A 335 10.29 5.98 -9.38
N PRO A 336 11.20 6.45 -10.27
CA PRO A 336 11.67 5.65 -11.41
C PRO A 336 12.33 4.32 -11.02
N HIS A 337 13.16 4.31 -9.98
CA HIS A 337 13.84 3.09 -9.52
C HIS A 337 12.85 2.07 -8.93
N VAL A 338 11.85 2.54 -8.18
CA VAL A 338 10.78 1.69 -7.63
C VAL A 338 9.91 1.10 -8.74
N LEU A 339 9.50 1.91 -9.71
CA LEU A 339 8.72 1.44 -10.86
C LEU A 339 9.52 0.41 -11.67
N LEU A 340 10.81 0.67 -11.92
CA LEU A 340 11.70 -0.25 -12.63
C LEU A 340 11.88 -1.56 -11.88
N TYR A 341 12.08 -1.51 -10.56
CA TYR A 341 12.19 -2.69 -9.71
C TYR A 341 10.99 -3.62 -9.89
N TYR A 342 9.77 -3.10 -9.74
CA TYR A 342 8.55 -3.89 -9.93
C TYR A 342 8.29 -4.29 -11.39
N ALA A 343 8.72 -3.49 -12.36
CA ALA A 343 8.65 -3.83 -13.78
C ALA A 343 9.44 -5.10 -14.10
N LEU A 344 10.58 -5.35 -13.45
CA LEU A 344 11.39 -6.57 -13.65
C LEU A 344 10.66 -7.83 -13.17
N PHE A 345 10.04 -7.78 -11.99
CA PHE A 345 9.21 -8.89 -11.49
C PHE A 345 7.99 -9.13 -12.40
N PHE A 346 7.31 -8.06 -12.81
CA PHE A 346 6.18 -8.12 -13.73
C PHE A 346 6.61 -8.72 -15.09
N ALA A 347 7.72 -8.27 -15.66
CA ALA A 347 8.25 -8.77 -16.92
C ALA A 347 8.61 -10.25 -16.82
N PHE A 348 9.23 -10.69 -15.72
CA PHE A 348 9.52 -12.10 -15.48
C PHE A 348 8.24 -12.94 -15.47
N GLY A 349 7.21 -12.50 -14.74
CA GLY A 349 5.91 -13.15 -14.73
C GLY A 349 5.29 -13.25 -16.13
N ALA A 350 5.36 -12.17 -16.90
CA ALA A 350 4.86 -12.13 -18.28
C ALA A 350 5.61 -13.08 -19.22
N LEU A 351 6.93 -13.14 -19.11
CA LEU A 351 7.80 -14.02 -19.90
C LEU A 351 7.65 -15.50 -19.50
N MET A 352 7.31 -15.78 -18.26
CA MET A 352 7.05 -17.13 -17.75
C MET A 352 5.81 -17.76 -18.39
N TYR A 353 4.80 -16.98 -18.78
CA TYR A 353 3.55 -17.52 -19.32
C TYR A 353 3.76 -18.25 -20.67
N GLY A 354 3.32 -19.51 -20.72
CA GLY A 354 3.38 -20.37 -21.91
C GLY A 354 4.80 -20.77 -22.33
N ARG A 355 5.80 -20.56 -21.47
CA ARG A 355 7.20 -20.85 -21.77
C ARG A 355 7.60 -22.24 -21.26
N ARG A 356 8.31 -23.01 -22.10
CA ARG A 356 8.80 -24.36 -21.78
C ARG A 356 10.26 -24.36 -21.32
N GLY A 357 10.58 -25.28 -20.41
CA GLY A 357 11.91 -25.57 -19.88
C GLY A 357 12.78 -26.34 -20.87
N ARG A 358 13.93 -26.88 -20.41
CA ARG A 358 14.79 -27.73 -21.28
C ARG A 358 14.11 -29.08 -21.52
N ASP A 359 13.36 -29.53 -20.53
CA ASP A 359 12.72 -30.85 -20.48
C ASP A 359 11.35 -30.86 -21.18
N GLY A 360 11.01 -29.78 -21.90
CA GLY A 360 9.72 -29.62 -22.58
C GLY A 360 8.55 -29.24 -21.67
N GLU A 361 8.65 -29.40 -20.35
CA GLU A 361 7.62 -28.98 -19.38
C GLU A 361 7.48 -27.45 -19.29
N LEU A 362 6.32 -26.94 -18.86
CA LEU A 362 6.15 -25.50 -18.67
C LEU A 362 7.01 -25.01 -17.49
N ILE A 363 7.66 -23.86 -17.63
CA ILE A 363 8.51 -23.29 -16.55
C ILE A 363 7.70 -23.07 -15.29
N VAL A 364 6.44 -22.63 -15.41
CA VAL A 364 5.54 -22.45 -14.26
C VAL A 364 5.19 -23.78 -13.55
N GLU A 365 5.41 -24.94 -14.18
CA GLU A 365 5.23 -26.28 -13.60
C GLU A 365 6.51 -26.83 -12.96
N THR A 366 7.66 -26.24 -13.24
CA THR A 366 8.97 -26.68 -12.72
C THR A 366 9.61 -25.68 -11.75
N ILE A 367 9.32 -24.39 -11.85
CA ILE A 367 9.87 -23.34 -10.98
C ILE A 367 9.57 -23.61 -9.50
N GLY A 368 10.54 -23.44 -8.61
CA GLY A 368 10.35 -23.76 -7.19
C GLY A 368 10.14 -25.25 -6.90
N ARG A 369 10.61 -26.17 -7.77
CA ARG A 369 10.57 -27.63 -7.49
C ARG A 369 11.19 -27.98 -6.12
N TYR A 370 12.24 -27.27 -5.74
CA TYR A 370 12.93 -27.40 -4.47
C TYR A 370 12.49 -26.35 -3.46
N TRP A 371 11.20 -26.01 -3.42
CA TRP A 371 10.69 -24.93 -2.56
C TRP A 371 11.08 -25.10 -1.08
N TRP A 372 11.17 -26.32 -0.58
CA TRP A 372 11.52 -26.58 0.82
C TRP A 372 12.95 -26.12 1.11
N ALA A 373 13.91 -26.50 0.26
CA ALA A 373 15.29 -26.08 0.39
C ALA A 373 15.44 -24.57 0.15
N ILE A 374 14.75 -24.03 -0.87
CA ILE A 374 14.76 -22.60 -1.19
C ILE A 374 14.23 -21.79 0.00
N LEU A 375 13.02 -22.07 0.48
CA LEU A 375 12.42 -21.30 1.58
C LEU A 375 13.20 -21.47 2.89
N SER A 376 13.65 -22.68 3.23
CA SER A 376 14.45 -22.88 4.44
C SER A 376 15.78 -22.12 4.38
N LEU A 377 16.51 -22.21 3.26
CA LEU A 377 17.75 -21.46 3.06
C LEU A 377 17.49 -19.94 3.09
N THR A 378 16.40 -19.49 2.46
CA THR A 378 16.07 -18.08 2.39
C THR A 378 15.70 -17.49 3.74
N VAL A 379 14.87 -18.17 4.52
CA VAL A 379 14.41 -17.66 5.83
C VAL A 379 15.49 -17.80 6.90
N VAL A 380 16.24 -18.89 6.92
CA VAL A 380 17.21 -19.17 8.01
C VAL A 380 18.58 -18.55 7.76
N ILE A 381 18.99 -18.39 6.50
CA ILE A 381 20.34 -17.93 6.16
C ILE A 381 20.31 -16.61 5.40
N VAL A 382 19.61 -16.54 4.27
CA VAL A 382 19.66 -15.33 3.41
C VAL A 382 19.06 -14.12 4.13
N PHE A 383 17.91 -14.29 4.80
CA PHE A 383 17.21 -13.19 5.45
C PHE A 383 18.02 -12.58 6.62
N PRO A 384 18.51 -13.35 7.62
CA PRO A 384 19.34 -12.79 8.68
C PRO A 384 20.63 -12.14 8.16
N ILE A 385 21.31 -12.76 7.19
CA ILE A 385 22.52 -12.17 6.59
C ILE A 385 22.18 -10.85 5.89
N ALA A 386 21.09 -10.80 5.12
CA ALA A 386 20.69 -9.59 4.43
C ALA A 386 20.27 -8.47 5.40
N LEU A 387 19.62 -8.79 6.53
CA LEU A 387 19.34 -7.83 7.60
C LEU A 387 20.63 -7.27 8.22
N VAL A 388 21.54 -8.16 8.62
CA VAL A 388 22.84 -7.78 9.21
C VAL A 388 23.69 -6.97 8.24
N LEU A 389 23.50 -7.10 6.92
CA LEU A 389 24.20 -6.26 5.95
C LEU A 389 23.51 -4.91 5.71
N THR A 390 22.22 -4.81 6.00
CA THR A 390 21.40 -3.63 5.66
C THR A 390 21.53 -2.52 6.71
N PHE A 391 21.46 -2.85 8.00
CA PHE A 391 21.35 -1.86 9.08
C PHE A 391 22.65 -1.39 9.77
N PRO A 392 23.84 -2.02 9.64
CA PRO A 392 25.06 -1.43 10.19
C PRO A 392 25.58 -0.27 9.33
N PRO A 393 26.26 0.72 9.94
CA PRO A 393 26.91 1.81 9.21
C PRO A 393 28.09 1.29 8.37
N GLY A 394 28.11 1.56 7.05
CA GLY A 394 29.29 1.35 6.21
C GLY A 394 29.03 1.07 4.72
N ASP A 395 30.10 0.79 3.99
CA ASP A 395 30.15 0.61 2.51
C ASP A 395 29.51 -0.69 1.99
N ALA A 396 28.76 -1.42 2.82
CA ALA A 396 28.23 -2.75 2.51
C ALA A 396 26.94 -2.72 1.67
N TRP A 397 26.44 -1.55 1.27
CA TRP A 397 25.14 -1.40 0.60
C TRP A 397 24.98 -2.25 -0.67
N LEU A 398 26.05 -2.44 -1.45
CA LEU A 398 26.01 -3.33 -2.60
C LEU A 398 25.73 -4.79 -2.18
N LEU A 399 26.39 -5.26 -1.13
CA LEU A 399 26.21 -6.62 -0.64
C LEU A 399 24.84 -6.78 0.03
N ALA A 400 24.37 -5.76 0.76
CA ALA A 400 23.02 -5.68 1.29
C ALA A 400 21.97 -5.78 0.17
N SER A 401 22.12 -4.98 -0.88
CA SER A 401 21.24 -4.98 -2.06
C SER A 401 21.21 -6.35 -2.76
N VAL A 402 22.36 -7.01 -2.90
CA VAL A 402 22.43 -8.38 -3.41
C VAL A 402 21.64 -9.33 -2.51
N GLY A 403 21.85 -9.27 -1.19
CA GLY A 403 21.12 -10.09 -0.21
C GLY A 403 19.61 -9.90 -0.29
N GLN A 404 19.14 -8.65 -0.35
CA GLN A 404 17.72 -8.31 -0.46
C GLN A 404 17.10 -8.79 -1.78
N VAL A 405 17.80 -8.64 -2.91
CA VAL A 405 17.32 -9.14 -4.22
C VAL A 405 17.24 -10.67 -4.22
N VAL A 406 18.25 -11.35 -3.68
CA VAL A 406 18.24 -12.82 -3.55
C VAL A 406 17.09 -13.26 -2.66
N TYR A 407 16.87 -12.59 -1.53
CA TYR A 407 15.74 -12.83 -0.63
C TYR A 407 14.40 -12.72 -1.37
N ALA A 408 14.14 -11.57 -2.02
CA ALA A 408 12.88 -11.31 -2.71
C ALA A 408 12.56 -12.36 -3.79
N TRP A 409 13.54 -12.66 -4.65
CA TRP A 409 13.37 -13.66 -5.71
C TRP A 409 13.19 -15.08 -5.17
N ALA A 410 13.98 -15.47 -4.16
CA ALA A 410 13.92 -16.80 -3.59
C ALA A 410 12.59 -17.04 -2.84
N MET A 411 12.09 -16.04 -2.11
CA MET A 411 10.76 -16.08 -1.50
C MET A 411 9.66 -16.23 -2.57
N CYS A 412 9.70 -15.43 -3.64
CA CYS A 412 8.72 -15.53 -4.73
C CYS A 412 8.72 -16.92 -5.39
N ILE A 413 9.90 -17.43 -5.75
CA ILE A 413 10.06 -18.73 -6.42
C ILE A 413 9.68 -19.89 -5.49
N GLY A 414 10.11 -19.83 -4.23
CA GLY A 414 9.82 -20.82 -3.21
C GLY A 414 8.31 -20.90 -2.93
N LEU A 415 7.64 -19.77 -2.75
CA LEU A 415 6.20 -19.75 -2.49
C LEU A 415 5.37 -20.24 -3.68
N ILE A 416 5.76 -19.93 -4.93
CA ILE A 416 5.13 -20.52 -6.12
C ILE A 416 5.23 -22.05 -6.09
N GLY A 417 6.40 -22.58 -5.74
CA GLY A 417 6.63 -24.02 -5.62
C GLY A 417 5.80 -24.68 -4.51
N LEU A 418 5.79 -24.08 -3.32
CA LEU A 418 5.02 -24.53 -2.15
C LEU A 418 3.51 -24.61 -2.48
N PHE A 419 2.96 -23.54 -3.04
CA PHE A 419 1.53 -23.47 -3.37
C PHE A 419 1.16 -24.41 -4.52
N ARG A 420 2.05 -24.63 -5.48
CA ARG A 420 1.85 -25.65 -6.52
C ARG A 420 1.74 -27.05 -5.91
N GLN A 421 2.60 -27.40 -4.96
CA GLN A 421 2.60 -28.73 -4.35
C GLN A 421 1.32 -28.99 -3.55
N PHE A 422 0.91 -28.06 -2.68
CA PHE A 422 -0.19 -28.31 -1.73
C PHE A 422 -1.57 -27.80 -2.19
N LEU A 423 -1.61 -26.76 -3.02
CA LEU A 423 -2.83 -25.98 -3.34
C LEU A 423 -3.19 -25.96 -4.83
N SER A 424 -2.67 -26.91 -5.62
CA SER A 424 -3.03 -27.08 -7.04
C SER A 424 -4.44 -27.64 -7.27
N LYS A 425 -5.04 -28.30 -6.27
CA LYS A 425 -6.40 -28.86 -6.34
C LYS A 425 -7.46 -27.81 -6.00
N LYS A 426 -8.63 -27.90 -6.63
CA LYS A 426 -9.78 -27.03 -6.36
C LYS A 426 -10.28 -27.23 -4.92
N ARG A 427 -10.14 -26.21 -4.08
CA ARG A 427 -10.74 -26.17 -2.73
C ARG A 427 -11.70 -24.98 -2.62
N PRO A 428 -13.00 -25.18 -2.29
CA PRO A 428 -13.98 -24.09 -2.28
C PRO A 428 -13.64 -22.94 -1.33
N ARG A 429 -13.16 -23.24 -0.11
CA ARG A 429 -12.79 -22.23 0.90
C ARG A 429 -11.61 -21.35 0.44
N ILE A 430 -10.56 -21.96 -0.10
CA ILE A 430 -9.40 -21.22 -0.64
C ILE A 430 -9.79 -20.40 -1.86
N ARG A 431 -10.66 -20.96 -2.71
CA ARG A 431 -11.22 -20.20 -3.83
C ARG A 431 -12.00 -18.98 -3.35
N TYR A 432 -12.80 -19.11 -2.30
CA TYR A 432 -13.53 -18.01 -1.70
C TYR A 432 -12.59 -16.90 -1.22
N LEU A 433 -11.55 -17.27 -0.46
CA LEU A 433 -10.51 -16.34 0.01
C LEU A 433 -9.77 -15.64 -1.14
N SER A 434 -9.39 -16.38 -2.19
CA SER A 434 -8.74 -15.80 -3.37
C SER A 434 -9.66 -14.90 -4.20
N ASP A 435 -10.97 -15.20 -4.20
CA ASP A 435 -11.99 -14.39 -4.88
C ASP A 435 -12.36 -13.14 -4.04
N SER A 436 -12.13 -13.14 -2.72
CA SER A 436 -12.34 -11.99 -1.84
C SER A 436 -11.12 -11.09 -1.71
N SER A 437 -9.92 -11.56 -2.08
CA SER A 437 -8.65 -10.86 -1.86
C SER A 437 -8.61 -9.43 -2.38
N TYR A 438 -9.32 -9.13 -3.47
CA TYR A 438 -9.38 -7.77 -4.01
C TYR A 438 -10.21 -6.84 -3.10
N TRP A 439 -11.32 -7.31 -2.56
CA TRP A 439 -12.08 -6.52 -1.59
C TRP A 439 -11.30 -6.31 -0.30
N LEU A 440 -10.65 -7.37 0.20
CA LEU A 440 -9.79 -7.28 1.39
C LEU A 440 -8.70 -6.23 1.17
N TYR A 441 -8.05 -6.22 0.00
CA TYR A 441 -7.07 -5.19 -0.35
C TYR A 441 -7.64 -3.77 -0.27
N LEU A 442 -8.82 -3.53 -0.86
CA LEU A 442 -9.38 -2.18 -0.90
C LEU A 442 -9.77 -1.66 0.50
N ALA A 443 -10.39 -2.50 1.32
CA ALA A 443 -11.09 -2.04 2.52
C ALA A 443 -10.39 -2.34 3.87
N HIS A 444 -9.24 -3.05 3.88
CA HIS A 444 -8.64 -3.48 5.14
C HIS A 444 -8.10 -2.34 6.01
N LEU A 445 -7.42 -1.36 5.43
CA LEU A 445 -6.65 -0.41 6.23
C LEU A 445 -7.48 0.49 7.16
N PRO A 446 -8.60 1.12 6.72
CA PRO A 446 -9.38 1.94 7.64
C PRO A 446 -9.93 1.10 8.79
N LEU A 447 -10.29 -0.15 8.51
CA LEU A 447 -10.75 -1.08 9.54
C LEU A 447 -9.64 -1.51 10.50
N ILE A 448 -8.40 -1.67 10.02
CA ILE A 448 -7.25 -1.96 10.88
C ILE A 448 -7.02 -0.79 11.84
N ILE A 449 -6.97 0.44 11.32
CA ILE A 449 -6.72 1.66 12.11
C ILE A 449 -7.80 1.83 13.19
N VAL A 450 -9.09 1.73 12.82
CA VAL A 450 -10.21 1.80 13.78
C VAL A 450 -10.07 0.75 14.89
N VAL A 451 -9.85 -0.51 14.52
CA VAL A 451 -9.76 -1.58 15.53
C VAL A 451 -8.51 -1.42 16.39
N GLN A 452 -7.37 -0.99 15.83
CA GLN A 452 -6.16 -0.72 16.60
C GLN A 452 -6.38 0.43 17.61
N SER A 453 -6.98 1.54 17.17
CA SER A 453 -7.31 2.68 18.04
C SER A 453 -8.15 2.22 19.24
N TRP A 454 -9.16 1.37 19.02
CA TRP A 454 -10.01 0.87 20.11
C TRP A 454 -9.33 -0.03 21.13
N ILE A 455 -8.28 -0.76 20.74
CA ILE A 455 -7.64 -1.76 21.60
C ILE A 455 -6.25 -1.35 22.10
N ARG A 456 -5.73 -0.21 21.67
CA ARG A 456 -4.34 0.22 21.92
C ARG A 456 -4.00 0.27 23.43
N GLU A 457 -4.97 0.67 24.25
CA GLU A 457 -4.85 0.80 25.71
C GLU A 457 -5.22 -0.47 26.48
N TRP A 458 -5.70 -1.53 25.80
CA TRP A 458 -6.10 -2.74 26.50
C TRP A 458 -4.87 -3.42 27.12
N ASP A 459 -4.99 -3.83 28.38
CA ASP A 459 -3.95 -4.59 29.10
C ASP A 459 -3.92 -6.06 28.63
N LEU A 460 -3.44 -6.27 27.40
CA LEU A 460 -3.30 -7.57 26.77
C LEU A 460 -1.90 -7.69 26.13
N PRO A 461 -1.32 -8.91 26.09
CA PRO A 461 -0.07 -9.13 25.38
C PRO A 461 -0.17 -8.74 23.90
N SER A 462 0.85 -8.08 23.37
CA SER A 462 0.91 -7.61 21.97
C SER A 462 0.56 -8.72 20.96
N GLY A 463 1.02 -9.96 21.21
CA GLY A 463 0.74 -11.09 20.32
C GLY A 463 -0.75 -11.46 20.25
N VAL A 464 -1.47 -11.30 21.36
CA VAL A 464 -2.92 -11.52 21.43
C VAL A 464 -3.64 -10.42 20.67
N LYS A 465 -3.24 -9.16 20.87
CA LYS A 465 -3.78 -8.01 20.11
C LYS A 465 -3.52 -8.19 18.61
N PHE A 466 -2.29 -8.47 18.21
CA PHE A 466 -1.91 -8.69 16.80
C PHE A 466 -2.74 -9.78 16.12
N LEU A 467 -2.87 -10.96 16.75
CA LEU A 467 -3.68 -12.05 16.21
C LEU A 467 -5.17 -11.71 16.21
N GLY A 468 -5.64 -11.05 17.27
CA GLY A 468 -7.02 -10.59 17.43
C GLY A 468 -7.44 -9.62 16.33
N VAL A 469 -6.67 -8.55 16.10
CA VAL A 469 -6.90 -7.58 15.02
C VAL A 469 -6.84 -8.26 13.67
N THR A 470 -5.76 -9.00 13.38
CA THR A 470 -5.57 -9.64 12.07
C THR A 470 -6.71 -10.59 11.74
N ALA A 471 -7.14 -11.43 12.68
CA ALA A 471 -8.24 -12.36 12.50
C ALA A 471 -9.60 -11.66 12.46
N GLY A 472 -9.86 -10.73 13.39
CA GLY A 472 -11.11 -9.98 13.51
C GLY A 472 -11.40 -9.16 12.26
N VAL A 473 -10.44 -8.33 11.84
CA VAL A 473 -10.50 -7.54 10.60
C VAL A 473 -10.73 -8.47 9.40
N THR A 474 -9.99 -9.57 9.29
CA THR A 474 -10.17 -10.53 8.20
C THR A 474 -11.59 -11.10 8.17
N VAL A 475 -12.15 -11.48 9.32
CA VAL A 475 -13.52 -12.02 9.42
C VAL A 475 -14.54 -10.97 9.00
N VAL A 476 -14.43 -9.74 9.50
CA VAL A 476 -15.31 -8.63 9.13
C VAL A 476 -15.24 -8.35 7.62
N LEU A 477 -14.04 -8.34 7.02
CA LEU A 477 -13.86 -8.17 5.58
C LEU A 477 -14.45 -9.32 4.75
N LEU A 478 -14.36 -10.56 5.24
CA LEU A 478 -14.96 -11.71 4.57
C LEU A 478 -16.49 -11.70 4.66
N ILE A 479 -17.05 -11.23 5.77
CA ILE A 479 -18.49 -11.04 5.95
C ILE A 479 -18.99 -9.90 5.05
N SER A 480 -18.33 -8.74 5.07
CA SER A 480 -18.71 -7.60 4.24
C SER A 480 -18.59 -7.93 2.75
N TYR A 481 -17.58 -8.70 2.34
CA TYR A 481 -17.49 -9.24 0.99
C TYR A 481 -18.72 -10.08 0.62
N GLN A 482 -19.14 -11.00 1.50
CA GLN A 482 -20.27 -11.90 1.24
C GLN A 482 -21.59 -11.13 1.10
N LEU A 483 -21.80 -10.14 1.97
CA LEU A 483 -23.06 -9.41 2.08
C LEU A 483 -23.19 -8.31 1.02
N PHE A 484 -22.17 -7.48 0.86
CA PHE A 484 -22.26 -6.23 0.11
C PHE A 484 -21.58 -6.27 -1.26
N ILE A 485 -20.63 -7.19 -1.48
CA ILE A 485 -19.78 -7.15 -2.67
C ILE A 485 -20.06 -8.30 -3.62
N ARG A 486 -20.04 -9.54 -3.13
CA ARG A 486 -19.94 -10.75 -3.96
C ARG A 486 -21.00 -10.88 -5.05
N TYR A 487 -22.22 -10.44 -4.79
CA TYR A 487 -23.37 -10.56 -5.71
C TYR A 487 -23.87 -9.21 -6.24
N THR A 488 -23.07 -8.14 -6.11
CA THR A 488 -23.44 -6.78 -6.53
C THR A 488 -22.70 -6.36 -7.80
N PRO A 489 -23.07 -5.21 -8.41
CA PRO A 489 -22.31 -4.62 -9.52
C PRO A 489 -20.84 -4.40 -9.16
N ILE A 490 -20.56 -4.01 -7.91
CA ILE A 490 -19.20 -3.83 -7.37
C ILE A 490 -18.43 -5.15 -7.43
N GLY A 491 -19.00 -6.26 -6.94
CA GLY A 491 -18.34 -7.57 -7.06
C GLY A 491 -18.19 -8.04 -8.50
N THR A 492 -19.11 -7.67 -9.39
CA THR A 492 -19.01 -7.97 -10.82
C THR A 492 -17.86 -7.21 -11.47
N MET A 493 -17.66 -5.95 -11.10
CA MET A 493 -16.52 -5.14 -11.51
C MET A 493 -15.21 -5.74 -10.99
N LEU A 494 -15.08 -5.98 -9.68
CA LEU A 494 -13.84 -6.45 -9.05
C LEU A 494 -13.48 -7.90 -9.45
N ASN A 495 -14.45 -8.81 -9.37
CA ASN A 495 -14.22 -10.26 -9.41
C ASN A 495 -14.89 -10.96 -10.61
N GLY A 496 -15.74 -10.26 -11.35
CA GLY A 496 -16.55 -10.82 -12.42
C GLY A 496 -17.88 -11.38 -11.92
N LYS A 497 -18.84 -11.52 -12.83
CA LYS A 497 -20.22 -11.92 -12.50
C LYS A 497 -20.28 -13.22 -11.71
N ARG A 498 -20.96 -13.21 -10.56
CA ARG A 498 -21.27 -14.38 -9.74
C ARG A 498 -22.78 -14.50 -9.59
N THR A 499 -23.30 -15.72 -9.68
CA THR A 499 -24.72 -16.01 -9.48
C THR A 499 -24.91 -16.69 -8.12
N ARG A 500 -25.99 -16.35 -7.41
CA ARG A 500 -26.42 -17.11 -6.24
C ARG A 500 -26.75 -18.54 -6.70
N PRO A 501 -26.39 -19.59 -5.95
CA PRO A 501 -26.94 -20.91 -6.19
C PRO A 501 -28.46 -20.77 -6.20
N ARG A 502 -29.13 -21.11 -7.30
CA ARG A 502 -30.59 -21.18 -7.29
C ARG A 502 -30.93 -22.20 -6.21
N GLY A 503 -31.68 -21.77 -5.18
CA GLY A 503 -32.26 -22.71 -4.23
C GLY A 503 -32.96 -23.80 -5.03
N SER A 504 -32.74 -25.06 -4.67
CA SER A 504 -33.54 -26.16 -5.18
C SER A 504 -34.98 -25.90 -4.74
N THR A 505 -35.75 -25.19 -5.56
CA THR A 505 -37.19 -25.34 -5.56
C THR A 505 -37.41 -26.78 -5.99
N THR A 506 -37.51 -27.66 -5.00
CA THR A 506 -38.05 -29.00 -5.18
C THR A 506 -39.47 -28.77 -5.67
N VAL A 507 -39.64 -28.71 -6.99
CA VAL A 507 -40.95 -28.87 -7.60
C VAL A 507 -41.30 -30.31 -7.29
N THR A 508 -42.09 -30.50 -6.23
CA THR A 508 -42.81 -31.74 -5.99
C THR A 508 -43.66 -32.01 -7.23
N ALA A 509 -43.16 -32.88 -8.10
CA ALA A 509 -43.98 -33.47 -9.14
C ALA A 509 -45.16 -34.14 -8.43
N GLY A 510 -46.36 -33.61 -8.66
CA GLY A 510 -47.59 -34.21 -8.17
C GLY A 510 -47.71 -35.65 -8.68
N PRO A 511 -48.36 -36.55 -7.92
CA PRO A 511 -48.44 -37.95 -8.29
C PRO A 511 -49.23 -38.08 -9.61
N GLN A 512 -48.60 -38.72 -10.60
CA GLN A 512 -49.28 -39.17 -11.80
C GLN A 512 -50.39 -40.14 -11.37
N GLY A 513 -51.63 -39.70 -11.55
CA GLY A 513 -52.82 -40.52 -11.44
C GLY A 513 -52.81 -41.62 -12.51
N ARG A 514 -53.30 -42.78 -12.08
CA ARG A 514 -53.37 -44.07 -12.78
C ARG A 514 -54.12 -44.03 -14.10
#